data_AF-V5M2Y5-F1
#
_entry.id   AF-V5M2Y5-F1
#
_cell.length_a   1.000
_cell.length_b   1.000
_cell.length_c   1.000
_cell.angle_alpha   90.00
_cell.angle_beta   90.00
_cell.angle_gamma   90.00
#
_symmetry.space_group_name_H-M   'P 1'
#
loop_
_entity.id
_entity.type
_entity.pdbx_description
1 polymer ?
#
loop_
_entity_poly.entity_id
_entity_poly.type
_entity_poly.pdbx_seq_one_letter_code
_entity_poly.pdbx_strand_id
1 'polypeptide(L)'
;DPFVPENAERPLPVWIKEHGADKGFEDAKPVIDAIKSKGVTTLGAAGFCWGAKVVVELSKCGLIQAAVLLHPSFVTVDDVKAVKVPMSILGAEIDKMSPPELVKQFEEILNAKPE
;
A
#
# COMPACT_ATOMS: atom_id res chain seq x y z
N ASP A 1 0.32 -8.04 14.90
CA ASP A 1 -0.85 -8.71 15.46
C ASP A 1 -1.88 -8.88 14.34
N PRO A 2 -2.14 -10.10 13.87
CA PRO A 2 -2.96 -10.33 12.68
C PRO A 2 -4.45 -10.03 12.93
N PHE A 3 -5.16 -9.59 11.89
CA PHE A 3 -6.61 -9.49 11.94
C PHE A 3 -7.24 -10.90 11.90
N VAL A 4 -8.23 -11.15 12.75
CA VAL A 4 -8.97 -12.43 12.83
C VAL A 4 -10.45 -12.16 12.51
N PRO A 5 -10.93 -12.53 11.31
CA PRO A 5 -12.29 -12.21 10.86
C PRO A 5 -13.41 -12.72 11.78
N GLU A 6 -13.20 -13.86 12.43
CA GLU A 6 -14.17 -14.52 13.30
C GLU A 6 -14.26 -13.87 14.69
N ASN A 7 -13.33 -12.97 15.03
CA ASN A 7 -13.33 -12.30 16.32
C ASN A 7 -14.30 -11.10 16.34
N ALA A 8 -15.52 -11.36 16.80
CA ALA A 8 -16.56 -10.35 16.93
C ALA A 8 -16.24 -9.22 17.92
N GLU A 9 -15.35 -9.45 18.91
CA GLU A 9 -14.95 -8.41 19.89
C GLU A 9 -13.99 -7.39 19.27
N ARG A 10 -13.31 -7.77 18.18
CA ARG A 10 -12.31 -6.93 17.52
C ARG A 10 -12.53 -6.89 16.01
N PRO A 11 -13.65 -6.29 15.56
CA PRO A 11 -13.96 -6.17 14.14
C PRO A 11 -12.93 -5.27 13.42
N LEU A 12 -12.91 -5.34 12.09
CA LEU A 12 -11.94 -4.63 11.25
C LEU A 12 -11.77 -3.13 11.61
N PRO A 13 -12.85 -2.34 11.85
CA PRO A 13 -12.69 -0.93 12.22
C PRO A 13 -11.95 -0.72 13.55
N VAL A 14 -12.07 -1.65 14.50
CA VAL A 14 -11.35 -1.61 15.78
C VAL A 14 -9.88 -1.98 15.56
N TRP A 15 -9.63 -3.06 14.82
CA TRP A 15 -8.26 -3.49 14.49
C TRP A 15 -7.47 -2.38 13.76
N ILE A 16 -8.09 -1.70 12.79
CA ILE A 16 -7.46 -0.61 12.03
C ILE A 16 -7.08 0.58 12.92
N LYS A 17 -7.86 0.90 13.98
CA LYS A 17 -7.50 2.01 14.90
C LYS A 17 -6.17 1.78 15.60
N GLU A 18 -5.80 0.53 15.84
CA GLU A 18 -4.54 0.13 16.49
C GLU A 18 -3.42 -0.17 15.49
N HIS A 19 -3.79 -0.29 14.20
CA HIS A 19 -2.95 -0.61 13.06
C HIS A 19 -3.14 0.46 11.97
N GLY A 20 -2.93 1.71 12.34
CA GLY A 20 -2.92 2.82 11.39
C GLY A 20 -1.81 2.64 10.35
N ALA A 21 -2.04 3.14 9.12
CA ALA A 21 -1.07 3.00 8.04
C ALA A 21 0.23 3.78 8.30
N ASP A 22 0.17 4.84 9.10
CA ASP A 22 1.32 5.57 9.65
C ASP A 22 2.20 4.65 10.51
N LYS A 23 1.59 3.89 11.42
CA LYS A 23 2.31 2.89 12.20
C LYS A 23 2.86 1.78 11.31
N GLY A 24 2.08 1.27 10.36
CA GLY A 24 2.53 0.27 9.40
C GLY A 24 3.73 0.75 8.57
N PHE A 25 3.75 2.03 8.20
CA PHE A 25 4.87 2.68 7.51
C PHE A 25 6.13 2.73 8.39
N GLU A 26 6.00 3.13 9.66
CA GLU A 26 7.13 3.12 10.60
C GLU A 26 7.64 1.70 10.89
N ASP A 27 6.74 0.75 11.09
CA ASP A 27 7.06 -0.66 11.36
C ASP A 27 7.76 -1.34 10.16
N ALA A 28 7.52 -0.86 8.93
CA ALA A 28 8.17 -1.39 7.73
C ALA A 28 9.65 -0.99 7.61
N LYS A 29 10.06 0.17 8.16
CA LYS A 29 11.44 0.68 8.07
C LYS A 29 12.49 -0.30 8.64
N PRO A 30 12.37 -0.82 9.87
CA PRO A 30 13.36 -1.76 10.40
C PRO A 30 13.43 -3.06 9.58
N VAL A 31 12.34 -3.48 8.95
CA VAL A 31 12.34 -4.64 8.03
C VAL A 31 13.13 -4.33 6.77
N ILE A 32 12.92 -3.16 6.17
CA ILE A 32 13.67 -2.69 5.00
C ILE A 32 15.16 -2.59 5.33
N ASP A 33 15.52 -2.04 6.48
CA ASP A 33 16.90 -1.92 6.93
C ASP A 33 17.56 -3.28 7.16
N ALA A 34 16.83 -4.23 7.76
CA ALA A 34 17.31 -5.59 7.95
C ALA A 34 17.48 -6.36 6.63
N ILE A 35 16.71 -6.03 5.59
CA ILE A 35 16.90 -6.60 4.24
C ILE A 35 18.13 -5.96 3.58
N LYS A 36 18.28 -4.63 3.66
CA LYS A 36 19.45 -3.91 3.13
C LYS A 36 20.76 -4.36 3.79
N SER A 37 20.74 -4.64 5.09
CA SER A 37 21.92 -5.15 5.81
C SER A 37 22.39 -6.52 5.32
N LYS A 38 21.56 -7.25 4.57
CA LYS A 38 21.92 -8.51 3.89
C LYS A 38 22.52 -8.30 2.50
N GLY A 39 22.80 -7.06 2.10
CA GLY A 39 23.39 -6.71 0.81
C GLY A 39 22.40 -6.49 -0.32
N VAL A 40 21.09 -6.48 -0.03
CA VAL A 40 20.05 -6.17 -1.02
C VAL A 40 20.02 -4.67 -1.29
N THR A 41 20.25 -4.28 -2.54
CA THR A 41 20.34 -2.87 -2.96
C THR A 41 19.04 -2.33 -3.56
N THR A 42 18.19 -3.22 -4.07
CA THR A 42 16.91 -2.88 -4.71
C THR A 42 15.78 -3.68 -4.07
N LEU A 43 14.73 -2.99 -3.61
CA LEU A 43 13.58 -3.58 -2.96
C LEU A 43 12.29 -3.11 -3.62
N GLY A 44 11.39 -4.04 -3.90
CA GLY A 44 9.98 -3.73 -4.15
C GLY A 44 9.13 -4.04 -2.93
N ALA A 45 7.91 -3.51 -2.87
CA ALA A 45 6.92 -3.91 -1.87
C ALA A 45 5.57 -4.21 -2.51
N ALA A 46 4.89 -5.22 -1.97
CA ALA A 46 3.53 -5.57 -2.33
C ALA A 46 2.60 -5.38 -1.13
N GLY A 47 1.45 -4.75 -1.34
CA GLY A 47 0.49 -4.40 -0.28
C GLY A 47 -0.89 -4.94 -0.60
N PHE A 48 -1.46 -5.70 0.33
CA PHE A 48 -2.79 -6.33 0.21
C PHE A 48 -3.81 -5.60 1.08
N CYS A 49 -5.01 -5.31 0.56
CA CYS A 49 -6.07 -4.63 1.31
C CYS A 49 -5.56 -3.30 1.92
N TRP A 50 -5.67 -3.15 3.25
CA TRP A 50 -5.09 -2.08 4.04
C TRP A 50 -3.58 -1.91 3.84
N GLY A 51 -2.84 -3.01 3.63
CA GLY A 51 -1.39 -2.97 3.39
C GLY A 51 -1.02 -2.21 2.12
N ALA A 52 -1.95 -2.05 1.17
CA ALA A 52 -1.74 -1.19 0.00
C ALA A 52 -1.51 0.27 0.42
N LYS A 53 -2.24 0.77 1.43
CA LYS A 53 -2.04 2.14 1.95
C LYS A 53 -0.64 2.32 2.52
N VAL A 54 -0.12 1.34 3.24
CA VAL A 54 1.27 1.35 3.76
C VAL A 54 2.29 1.38 2.61
N VAL A 55 2.12 0.52 1.61
CA VAL A 55 3.02 0.46 0.45
C VAL A 55 2.98 1.75 -0.36
N VAL A 56 1.82 2.39 -0.49
CA VAL A 56 1.70 3.70 -1.14
C VAL A 56 2.47 4.77 -0.36
N GLU A 57 2.45 4.79 0.97
CA GLU A 57 3.28 5.73 1.75
C GLU A 57 4.79 5.46 1.56
N LEU A 58 5.22 4.20 1.56
CA LEU A 58 6.61 3.83 1.24
C LEU A 58 7.03 4.30 -0.16
N SER A 59 6.10 4.28 -1.12
CA SER A 59 6.30 4.69 -2.50
C SER A 59 6.51 6.20 -2.67
N LYS A 60 6.18 7.03 -1.66
CA LYS A 60 6.36 8.49 -1.68
C LYS A 60 7.75 8.95 -1.21
N CYS A 61 8.49 8.08 -0.52
CA CYS A 61 9.71 8.46 0.21
C CYS A 61 10.98 7.70 -0.24
N GLY A 62 10.93 6.93 -1.34
CA GLY A 62 12.11 6.31 -1.94
C GLY A 62 12.71 5.13 -1.16
N LEU A 63 11.99 4.60 -0.17
CA LEU A 63 12.41 3.42 0.60
C LEU A 63 12.36 2.12 -0.21
N ILE A 64 11.54 2.11 -1.25
CA ILE A 64 11.37 1.02 -2.23
C ILE A 64 11.56 1.59 -3.64
N GLN A 65 11.81 0.72 -4.62
CA GLN A 65 12.02 1.06 -6.03
C GLN A 65 10.83 0.67 -6.92
N ALA A 66 9.92 -0.19 -6.44
CA ALA A 66 8.70 -0.54 -7.15
C ALA A 66 7.60 -0.96 -6.15
N ALA A 67 6.35 -0.74 -6.53
CA ALA A 67 5.19 -1.05 -5.72
C ALA A 67 4.17 -1.91 -6.46
N VAL A 68 3.53 -2.84 -5.75
CA VAL A 68 2.37 -3.59 -6.24
C VAL A 68 1.24 -3.47 -5.22
N LEU A 69 0.08 -3.01 -5.64
CA LEU A 69 -1.11 -2.93 -4.80
C LEU A 69 -2.08 -4.03 -5.20
N LEU A 70 -2.56 -4.81 -4.25
CA LEU A 70 -3.49 -5.91 -4.46
C LEU A 70 -4.79 -5.59 -3.72
N HIS A 71 -5.89 -5.44 -4.46
CA HIS A 71 -7.20 -5.02 -3.96
C HIS A 71 -7.12 -3.85 -2.94
N PRO A 72 -6.55 -2.71 -3.36
CA PRO A 72 -6.13 -1.66 -2.44
C PRO A 72 -7.27 -1.10 -1.60
N SER A 73 -7.05 -0.90 -0.31
CA SER A 73 -8.01 -0.23 0.57
C SER A 73 -7.42 1.07 1.13
N PHE A 74 -8.27 2.10 1.29
CA PHE A 74 -7.92 3.40 1.88
C PHE A 74 -6.88 4.23 1.09
N VAL A 75 -6.58 3.84 -0.14
CA VAL A 75 -5.73 4.61 -1.06
C VAL A 75 -6.57 5.69 -1.73
N THR A 76 -6.04 6.91 -1.79
CA THR A 76 -6.69 8.05 -2.43
C THR A 76 -5.97 8.48 -3.70
N VAL A 77 -6.65 9.27 -4.52
CA VAL A 77 -6.09 9.89 -5.73
C VAL A 77 -4.84 10.73 -5.39
N ASP A 78 -4.88 11.50 -4.31
CA ASP A 78 -3.75 12.33 -3.90
C ASP A 78 -2.55 11.50 -3.42
N ASP A 79 -2.82 10.31 -2.85
CA ASP A 79 -1.74 9.38 -2.54
C ASP A 79 -0.99 8.93 -3.79
N VAL A 80 -1.73 8.54 -4.83
CA VAL A 80 -1.16 8.06 -6.10
C VAL A 80 -0.43 9.20 -6.84
N LYS A 81 -0.94 10.44 -6.77
CA LYS A 81 -0.21 11.61 -7.30
C LYS A 81 1.15 11.79 -6.65
N ALA A 82 1.28 11.50 -5.36
CA ALA A 82 2.51 11.66 -4.60
C ALA A 82 3.53 10.51 -4.78
N VAL A 83 3.13 9.39 -5.39
CA VAL A 83 4.02 8.24 -5.65
C VAL A 83 5.18 8.63 -6.56
N LYS A 84 6.38 8.13 -6.25
CA LYS A 84 7.63 8.43 -6.98
C LYS A 84 8.27 7.21 -7.64
N VAL A 85 7.63 6.05 -7.57
CA VAL A 85 8.16 4.79 -8.07
C VAL A 85 7.16 4.14 -9.02
N PRO A 86 7.60 3.28 -9.95
CA PRO A 86 6.71 2.44 -10.73
C PRO A 86 5.75 1.65 -9.82
N MET A 87 4.47 1.65 -10.19
CA MET A 87 3.40 1.06 -9.39
C MET A 87 2.48 0.25 -10.29
N SER A 88 2.22 -1.00 -9.90
CA SER A 88 1.18 -1.84 -10.49
C SER A 88 -0.01 -1.98 -9.53
N ILE A 89 -1.23 -1.93 -10.06
CA ILE A 89 -2.46 -1.99 -9.26
C ILE A 89 -3.32 -3.14 -9.78
N LEU A 90 -3.50 -4.16 -8.94
CA LEU A 90 -4.36 -5.30 -9.17
C LEU A 90 -5.70 -5.04 -8.46
N GLY A 91 -6.55 -4.25 -9.11
CA GLY A 91 -7.92 -3.98 -8.65
C GLY A 91 -8.82 -5.20 -8.84
N ALA A 92 -9.80 -5.39 -7.95
CA ALA A 92 -10.79 -6.45 -8.07
C ALA A 92 -12.13 -5.92 -8.61
N GLU A 93 -12.78 -6.68 -9.50
CA GLU A 93 -13.95 -6.25 -10.27
C GLU A 93 -15.14 -5.81 -9.42
N ILE A 94 -15.30 -6.38 -8.22
CA ILE A 94 -16.43 -6.15 -7.31
C ILE A 94 -16.04 -5.49 -5.98
N ASP A 95 -14.84 -4.91 -5.90
CA ASP A 95 -14.37 -4.24 -4.69
C ASP A 95 -15.07 -2.89 -4.51
N LYS A 96 -15.67 -2.68 -3.33
CA LYS A 96 -16.36 -1.41 -3.01
C LYS A 96 -15.42 -0.34 -2.43
N MET A 97 -14.26 -0.74 -1.93
CA MET A 97 -13.24 0.16 -1.38
C MET A 97 -12.40 0.78 -2.49
N SER A 98 -12.06 -0.01 -3.51
CA SER A 98 -11.40 0.44 -4.74
C SER A 98 -12.17 -0.04 -5.97
N PRO A 99 -13.34 0.56 -6.27
CA PRO A 99 -14.12 0.16 -7.44
C PRO A 99 -13.35 0.45 -8.74
N PRO A 100 -13.70 -0.20 -9.86
CA PRO A 100 -13.00 -0.06 -11.13
C PRO A 100 -12.80 1.40 -11.58
N GLU A 101 -13.78 2.28 -11.31
CA GLU A 101 -13.70 3.70 -11.65
C GLU A 101 -12.57 4.41 -10.87
N LEU A 102 -12.35 4.05 -9.61
CA LEU A 102 -11.26 4.60 -8.80
C LEU A 102 -9.91 4.06 -9.27
N VAL A 103 -9.83 2.75 -9.58
CA VAL A 103 -8.60 2.13 -10.11
C VAL A 103 -8.21 2.77 -11.45
N LYS A 104 -9.19 3.07 -12.31
CA LYS A 104 -8.96 3.78 -13.56
C LYS A 104 -8.39 5.19 -13.33
N GLN A 105 -8.88 5.93 -12.33
CA GLN A 105 -8.29 7.22 -11.98
C GLN A 105 -6.83 7.08 -11.55
N PHE A 106 -6.49 6.02 -10.79
CA PHE A 106 -5.11 5.75 -10.41
C PHE A 106 -4.23 5.46 -11.63
N GLU A 107 -4.71 4.64 -12.56
CA GLU A 107 -4.04 4.34 -13.82
C GLU A 107 -3.76 5.62 -14.63
N GLU A 108 -4.77 6.46 -14.83
CA GLU A 108 -4.63 7.73 -15.58
C GLU A 108 -3.56 8.65 -14.97
N ILE A 109 -3.50 8.73 -13.63
CA ILE A 109 -2.49 9.51 -12.91
C ILE A 109 -1.09 8.92 -13.11
N LEU A 110 -0.95 7.60 -13.02
CA LEU A 110 0.34 6.92 -13.17
C LEU A 110 0.85 7.05 -14.62
N ASN A 111 -0.01 6.88 -15.61
CA ASN A 111 0.34 7.01 -17.04
C ASN A 111 0.69 8.46 -17.44
N ALA A 112 0.18 9.46 -16.71
CA ALA A 112 0.51 10.86 -16.95
C ALA A 112 1.87 11.29 -16.35
N LYS A 113 2.52 10.45 -15.54
CA LYS A 113 3.84 10.75 -14.97
C LYS A 113 4.93 10.53 -16.02
N PRO A 114 5.94 11.42 -16.07
CA PRO A 114 7.12 11.17 -16.91
C PRO A 114 7.91 9.96 -16.41
N GLU A 115 8.54 9.24 -17.34
CA GLU A 115 9.50 8.16 -17.04
C GLU A 115 10.78 8.66 -16.35
#